data_AF-A0A7Z3CEV2-F1
#
_entry.id   AF-A0A7Z3CEV2-F1
#
_cell.length_a   1.000
_cell.length_b   1.000
_cell.length_c   1.000
_cell.angle_alpha   90.00
_cell.angle_beta   90.00
_cell.angle_gamma   90.00
#
_symmetry.space_group_name_H-M   'P 1'
#
loop_
_entity.id
_entity.type
_entity.pdbx_description
1 polymer ?
#
loop_
_entity_poly.entity_id
_entity_poly.type
_entity_poly.pdbx_seq_one_letter_code
_entity_poly.pdbx_strand_id
1 'polypeptide(L)'
;MAEAARGVRLEGVRNARLKLLLLGLLCLLPGLGAARMAWVDQAWWPLALYPAMSLISLLLYWQDKQQARTQAWRTPEKVLHASELLGGWPGALLAQQLFRHKTRKVSYQLVCWAIVLLHQAFWADWLFLGGRYLAVG
;
A
#
# COMPACT_ATOMS: atom_id res chain seq x y z
N MET A 1 -26.05 -7.69 19.53
CA MET A 1 -25.63 -7.46 18.12
C MET A 1 -25.48 -5.97 17.73
N ALA A 2 -25.70 -5.01 18.63
CA ALA A 2 -25.63 -3.55 18.33
C ALA A 2 -24.30 -2.86 18.75
N GLU A 3 -23.26 -3.63 19.12
CA GLU A 3 -21.98 -3.10 19.62
C GLU A 3 -20.84 -3.15 18.60
N ALA A 4 -20.94 -4.02 17.59
CA ALA A 4 -19.92 -4.15 16.54
C ALA A 4 -19.86 -2.94 15.58
N ALA A 5 -20.92 -2.13 15.51
CA ALA A 5 -21.00 -0.96 14.62
C ALA A 5 -20.41 0.33 15.21
N ARG A 6 -20.01 0.35 16.50
CA ARG A 6 -19.47 1.57 17.17
C ARG A 6 -17.96 1.78 17.01
N GLY A 7 -17.30 0.94 16.22
CA GLY A 7 -15.83 0.81 16.20
C GLY A 7 -15.05 1.80 15.34
N VAL A 8 -15.71 2.68 14.58
CA VAL A 8 -15.06 3.64 13.69
C VAL A 8 -15.59 5.06 13.96
N ARG A 9 -15.33 5.60 15.15
CA ARG A 9 -15.21 7.07 15.26
C ARG A 9 -13.97 7.45 14.47
N LEU A 10 -14.14 7.79 13.19
CA LEU A 10 -13.15 8.50 12.41
C LEU A 10 -13.05 9.89 13.03
N GLU A 11 -12.31 10.04 14.14
CA GLU A 11 -11.75 11.36 14.43
C GLU A 11 -11.07 11.81 13.14
N GLY A 12 -11.47 12.97 12.62
CA GLY A 12 -11.08 13.42 11.29
C GLY A 12 -9.56 13.30 11.11
N VAL A 13 -9.12 12.50 10.14
CA VAL A 13 -7.69 12.38 9.83
C VAL A 13 -7.20 13.78 9.48
N ARG A 14 -6.32 14.35 10.32
CA ARG A 14 -5.72 15.67 10.06
C ARG A 14 -5.08 15.63 8.67
N ASN A 15 -5.52 16.53 7.79
CA ASN A 15 -5.10 16.65 6.39
C ASN A 15 -5.41 15.42 5.51
N ALA A 16 -6.55 14.76 5.72
CA ALA A 16 -6.97 13.59 4.92
C ALA A 16 -6.89 13.82 3.41
N ARG A 17 -7.39 14.98 2.93
CA ARG A 17 -7.36 15.34 1.50
C ARG A 17 -5.93 15.37 0.95
N LEU A 18 -5.02 16.08 1.63
CA LEU A 18 -3.62 16.14 1.22
C LEU A 18 -2.99 14.75 1.16
N LYS A 19 -3.26 13.90 2.15
CA LYS A 19 -2.71 12.55 2.18
C LYS A 19 -3.27 11.65 1.08
N LEU A 20 -4.55 11.79 0.74
CA LEU A 20 -5.16 11.11 -0.41
C LEU A 20 -4.60 11.63 -1.73
N LEU A 21 -4.35 12.94 -1.85
CA LEU A 21 -3.70 13.52 -3.02
C LEU A 21 -2.27 13.01 -3.17
N LEU A 22 -1.50 12.93 -2.08
CA LEU A 22 -0.16 12.34 -2.08
C LEU A 22 -0.19 10.86 -2.45
N LEU A 23 -1.14 10.10 -1.91
CA LEU A 23 -1.34 8.70 -2.30
C LEU A 23 -1.67 8.57 -3.78
N GLY A 24 -2.60 9.39 -4.29
CA GLY A 24 -2.93 9.46 -5.70
C GLY A 24 -1.71 9.76 -6.56
N LEU A 25 -0.93 10.79 -6.18
CA LEU A 25 0.31 11.17 -6.85
C LEU A 25 1.33 10.03 -6.88
N LEU A 26 1.54 9.33 -5.76
CA LEU A 26 2.45 8.18 -5.71
C LEU A 26 1.96 7.05 -6.62
N CYS A 27 0.66 6.79 -6.67
CA CYS A 27 0.06 5.77 -7.53
C CYS A 27 0.09 6.11 -9.03
N LEU A 28 0.25 7.39 -9.41
CA LEU A 28 0.26 7.78 -10.82
C LEU A 28 1.39 7.08 -11.59
N LEU A 29 2.61 7.04 -11.03
CA LEU A 29 3.75 6.49 -11.75
C LEU A 29 3.62 4.97 -11.99
N PRO A 30 3.32 4.13 -10.97
CA PRO A 30 3.01 2.72 -11.17
C PRO A 30 1.78 2.48 -12.05
N GLY A 31 0.75 3.32 -11.91
CA GLY A 31 -0.48 3.20 -12.69
C GLY A 31 -0.26 3.49 -14.18
N LEU A 32 0.48 4.55 -14.51
CA LEU A 32 0.83 4.90 -15.89
C LEU A 32 1.79 3.87 -16.50
N GLY A 33 2.77 3.39 -15.73
CA GLY A 33 3.65 2.32 -16.16
C GLY A 33 2.86 1.05 -16.47
N ALA A 34 2.00 0.60 -15.56
CA ALA A 34 1.16 -0.59 -15.76
C ALA A 34 0.20 -0.42 -16.94
N ALA A 35 -0.39 0.76 -17.13
CA ALA A 35 -1.26 1.05 -18.26
C ALA A 35 -0.52 1.01 -19.59
N ARG A 36 0.69 1.59 -19.65
CA ARG A 36 1.54 1.54 -20.85
C ARG A 36 1.95 0.10 -21.17
N MET A 37 2.35 -0.69 -20.17
CA MET A 37 2.73 -2.09 -20.36
C MET A 37 1.55 -2.94 -20.83
N ALA A 38 0.35 -2.68 -20.31
CA ALA A 38 -0.87 -3.34 -20.78
C ALA A 38 -1.20 -2.95 -22.24
N TRP A 39 -0.89 -1.73 -22.66
CA TRP A 39 -1.15 -1.27 -24.03
C TRP A 39 -0.12 -1.76 -25.04
N VAL A 40 1.17 -1.74 -24.68
CA VAL A 40 2.29 -2.07 -25.58
C VAL A 40 2.60 -3.56 -25.56
N ASP A 41 2.81 -4.12 -24.37
CA ASP A 41 3.29 -5.51 -24.18
C ASP A 41 2.13 -6.49 -23.93
N GLN A 42 0.88 -6.00 -23.94
CA GLN A 42 -0.35 -6.75 -23.60
C GLN A 42 -0.33 -7.40 -22.20
N ALA A 43 0.59 -6.97 -21.33
CA ALA A 43 0.76 -7.53 -20.00
C ALA A 43 -0.09 -6.76 -18.97
N TRP A 44 -1.33 -7.21 -18.80
CA TRP A 44 -2.33 -6.59 -17.91
C TRP A 44 -2.18 -6.98 -16.43
N TRP A 45 -1.32 -7.95 -16.11
CA TRP A 45 -1.20 -8.49 -14.76
C TRP A 45 -0.90 -7.45 -13.66
N PRO A 46 -0.11 -6.38 -13.85
CA PRO A 46 0.14 -5.42 -12.77
C PRO A 46 -1.11 -4.58 -12.45
N LEU A 47 -1.94 -4.29 -13.46
CA LEU A 47 -3.20 -3.56 -13.26
C LEU A 47 -4.17 -4.35 -12.36
N ALA A 48 -4.12 -5.68 -12.41
CA ALA A 48 -4.90 -6.53 -11.51
C ALA A 48 -4.20 -6.73 -10.15
N LEU A 49 -2.87 -6.88 -10.14
CA LEU A 49 -2.09 -7.18 -8.94
C LEU A 49 -2.12 -6.05 -7.91
N TYR A 50 -1.93 -4.79 -8.34
CA TYR A 50 -1.89 -3.64 -7.41
C TYR A 50 -3.20 -3.46 -6.63
N PRO A 51 -4.39 -3.45 -7.26
CA PRO A 51 -5.66 -3.42 -6.53
C PRO A 51 -5.88 -4.63 -5.62
N ALA A 52 -5.57 -5.84 -6.11
CA ALA A 52 -5.74 -7.06 -5.32
C ALA A 52 -4.87 -7.05 -4.06
N MET A 53 -3.58 -6.75 -4.20
CA MET A 53 -2.65 -6.68 -3.08
C MET A 53 -2.93 -5.50 -2.14
N SER A 54 -3.48 -4.40 -2.67
CA SER A 54 -3.95 -3.27 -1.85
C SER A 54 -5.13 -3.68 -0.98
N LEU A 55 -6.09 -4.43 -1.53
CA LEU A 55 -7.22 -4.96 -0.75
C LEU A 55 -6.74 -5.94 0.32
N ILE A 56 -5.83 -6.85 -0.02
CA ILE A 56 -5.23 -7.79 0.94
C ILE A 56 -4.54 -7.01 2.08
N SER A 57 -3.75 -5.99 1.76
CA SER A 57 -3.06 -5.17 2.75
C SER A 57 -4.06 -4.44 3.65
N LEU A 58 -5.14 -3.88 3.10
CA LEU A 58 -6.21 -3.27 3.89
C LEU A 58 -6.82 -4.24 4.90
N LEU A 59 -7.11 -5.47 4.46
CA LEU A 59 -7.69 -6.52 5.30
C LEU A 59 -6.72 -6.97 6.40
N LEU A 60 -5.43 -7.16 6.08
CA LEU A 60 -4.41 -7.52 7.06
C LEU A 60 -4.27 -6.46 8.15
N TYR A 61 -4.26 -5.18 7.78
CA TYR A 61 -4.22 -4.08 8.75
C TYR A 61 -5.49 -3.98 9.60
N TRP A 62 -6.65 -4.27 9.00
CA TRP A 62 -7.91 -4.32 9.72
C TRP A 62 -7.90 -5.46 10.76
N GLN A 63 -7.44 -6.65 10.38
CA GLN A 63 -7.27 -7.79 11.27
C GLN A 63 -6.29 -7.49 12.40
N ASP A 64 -5.12 -6.91 12.10
CA ASP A 64 -4.12 -6.52 13.10
C ASP A 64 -4.69 -5.53 14.13
N LYS A 65 -5.51 -4.57 13.69
CA LYS A 65 -6.23 -3.65 14.60
C LYS A 65 -7.22 -4.39 15.49
N GLN A 66 -7.97 -5.35 14.96
CA GLN A 66 -8.94 -6.13 15.74
C GLN A 66 -8.23 -7.00 16.79
N GLN A 67 -7.15 -7.68 16.40
CA GLN A 67 -6.33 -8.49 17.30
C GLN A 67 -5.72 -7.64 18.44
N ALA A 68 -5.30 -6.41 18.14
CA ALA A 68 -4.80 -5.49 19.16
C ALA A 68 -5.88 -5.09 20.19
N ARG A 69 -7.16 -5.08 19.81
CA ARG A 69 -8.29 -4.79 20.71
C ARG A 69 -8.69 -6.00 21.56
N THR A 70 -8.56 -7.22 21.02
CA THR A 70 -8.98 -8.46 21.69
C THR A 70 -7.86 -9.17 22.45
N GLN A 71 -6.68 -8.54 22.60
CA GLN A 71 -5.47 -9.16 23.19
C GLN A 71 -5.07 -10.49 22.50
N ALA A 72 -5.46 -10.68 21.25
CA ALA A 72 -5.09 -11.85 20.47
C ALA A 72 -3.67 -11.72 19.91
N TRP A 73 -3.15 -12.80 19.31
CA TRP A 73 -1.83 -12.82 18.67
C TRP A 73 -1.75 -11.72 17.61
N ARG A 74 -0.76 -10.83 17.71
CA ARG A 74 -0.52 -9.74 16.74
C ARG A 74 -0.02 -10.29 15.42
N THR A 75 -0.40 -9.64 14.31
CA THR A 75 0.11 -10.00 12.98
C THR A 75 1.59 -9.62 12.87
N PRO A 76 2.48 -10.54 12.45
CA PRO A 76 3.90 -10.23 12.29
C PRO A 76 4.12 -9.11 11.26
N GLU A 77 5.01 -8.17 11.56
CA GLU A 77 5.31 -7.04 10.64
C GLU A 77 5.83 -7.51 9.28
N LYS A 78 6.50 -8.67 9.25
CA LYS A 78 6.97 -9.31 8.01
C LYS A 78 5.84 -9.61 7.03
N VAL A 79 4.67 -10.01 7.52
CA VAL A 79 3.50 -10.33 6.67
C VAL A 79 2.96 -9.05 6.03
N LEU A 80 2.91 -7.97 6.80
CA LEU A 80 2.46 -6.66 6.30
C LEU A 80 3.45 -6.08 5.28
N HIS A 81 4.75 -6.15 5.56
CA HIS A 81 5.76 -5.69 4.60
C HIS A 81 5.82 -6.58 3.35
N ALA A 82 5.55 -7.88 3.46
CA ALA A 82 5.45 -8.76 2.30
C ALA A 82 4.26 -8.37 1.40
N SER A 83 3.09 -8.07 1.98
CA SER A 83 1.94 -7.63 1.18
C SER A 83 2.19 -6.24 0.56
N GLU A 84 2.87 -5.34 1.27
CA GLU A 84 3.32 -4.05 0.76
C GLU A 84 4.27 -4.21 -0.44
N LEU A 85 5.26 -5.11 -0.32
CA LEU A 85 6.28 -5.38 -1.34
C LEU A 85 5.70 -6.01 -2.61
N LEU A 86 4.61 -6.77 -2.52
CA LEU A 86 3.93 -7.36 -3.67
C LEU A 86 3.00 -6.37 -4.41
N GLY A 87 3.05 -5.07 -4.10
CA GLY A 87 2.21 -4.03 -4.71
C GLY A 87 1.03 -3.58 -3.84
N GLY A 88 0.95 -4.06 -2.58
CA GLY A 88 -0.12 -3.70 -1.65
C GLY A 88 0.11 -2.40 -0.86
N TRP A 89 1.25 -1.73 -1.08
CA TRP A 89 1.61 -0.49 -0.38
C TRP A 89 0.54 0.62 -0.48
N PRO A 90 -0.24 0.81 -1.58
CA PRO A 90 -1.27 1.84 -1.60
C PRO A 90 -2.38 1.56 -0.59
N GLY A 91 -2.84 0.32 -0.54
CA GLY A 91 -3.81 -0.16 0.45
C GLY A 91 -3.26 -0.08 1.87
N ALA A 92 -1.99 -0.41 2.08
CA ALA A 92 -1.34 -0.30 3.39
C ALA A 92 -1.28 1.16 3.89
N LEU A 93 -0.86 2.13 3.05
CA LEU A 93 -0.83 3.55 3.41
C LEU A 93 -2.23 4.09 3.71
N LEU A 94 -3.24 3.65 2.95
CA LEU A 94 -4.64 3.98 3.23
C LEU A 94 -5.08 3.39 4.57
N ALA A 95 -4.78 2.12 4.82
CA ALA A 95 -5.11 1.41 6.05
C ALA A 95 -4.47 2.08 7.29
N GLN A 96 -3.20 2.46 7.20
CA GLN A 96 -2.49 3.18 8.26
C GLN A 96 -3.22 4.46 8.69
N GLN A 97 -3.78 5.20 7.73
CA GLN A 97 -4.52 6.43 8.00
C GLN A 97 -5.92 6.17 8.55
N LEU A 98 -6.67 5.24 7.94
CA LEU A 98 -8.01 4.85 8.39
C LEU A 98 -8.00 4.30 9.80
N PHE A 99 -7.01 3.47 10.11
CA PHE A 99 -6.91 2.78 11.38
C PHE A 99 -6.09 3.52 12.42
N ARG A 100 -5.31 4.54 12.01
CA ARG A 100 -4.31 5.25 12.82
C ARG A 100 -3.34 4.29 13.50
N HIS A 101 -3.05 3.18 12.83
CA HIS A 101 -2.24 2.09 13.32
C HIS A 101 -0.90 2.09 12.59
N LYS A 102 0.21 1.85 13.32
CA LYS A 102 1.60 1.84 12.81
C LYS A 102 2.08 3.10 12.07
N THR A 103 1.45 4.25 12.34
CA THR A 103 1.86 5.57 11.80
C THR A 103 3.00 6.23 12.57
N ARG A 104 3.21 5.87 13.84
CA ARG A 104 4.24 6.48 14.72
C ARG A 104 5.50 5.62 14.87
N LYS A 105 5.46 4.35 14.48
CA LYS A 105 6.59 3.42 14.63
C LYS A 105 7.58 3.68 13.49
N VAL A 106 8.66 4.40 13.79
CA VAL A 106 9.67 4.83 12.80
C VAL A 106 10.22 3.64 12.02
N SER A 107 10.61 2.56 12.68
CA SER A 107 11.16 1.38 12.02
C SER A 107 10.19 0.76 11.00
N TYR A 108 8.89 0.77 11.30
CA TYR A 108 7.85 0.28 10.39
C TYR A 108 7.72 1.21 9.18
N GLN A 109 7.67 2.52 9.43
CA GLN A 109 7.54 3.53 8.39
C GLN A 109 8.75 3.53 7.46
N LEU A 110 9.97 3.35 7.98
CA LEU A 110 11.17 3.26 7.15
C LEU A 110 11.09 2.12 6.13
N VAL A 111 10.68 0.92 6.56
CA VAL A 111 10.54 -0.24 5.65
C VAL A 111 9.40 -0.01 4.67
N CYS A 112 8.26 0.51 5.12
CA CYS A 112 7.12 0.82 4.26
C CYS A 112 7.52 1.83 3.16
N TRP A 113 8.20 2.93 3.52
CA TRP A 113 8.68 3.93 2.56
C TRP A 113 9.77 3.39 1.65
N ALA A 114 10.66 2.53 2.13
CA ALA A 114 11.65 1.87 1.28
C ALA A 114 10.98 1.02 0.20
N ILE A 115 9.90 0.30 0.53
CA ILE A 115 9.10 -0.48 -0.43
C ILE A 115 8.44 0.45 -1.46
N VAL A 116 7.83 1.55 -1.03
CA VAL A 116 7.24 2.54 -1.94
C VAL A 116 8.31 3.06 -2.91
N LEU A 117 9.45 3.51 -2.39
CA LEU A 117 10.55 4.02 -3.21
C LEU A 117 11.09 2.97 -4.19
N LEU A 118 11.17 1.71 -3.78
CA LEU A 118 11.54 0.61 -4.67
C LEU A 118 10.57 0.46 -5.84
N HIS A 119 9.26 0.53 -5.58
CA HIS A 119 8.25 0.48 -6.63
C HIS A 119 8.35 1.70 -7.56
N GLN A 120 8.55 2.89 -6.99
CA GLN A 120 8.74 4.10 -7.79
C GLN A 120 9.99 4.00 -8.68
N ALA A 121 11.10 3.50 -8.14
CA ALA A 121 12.34 3.32 -8.89
C ALA A 121 12.19 2.31 -10.03
N PHE A 122 11.54 1.17 -9.77
CA PHE A 122 11.24 0.17 -10.79
C PHE A 122 10.41 0.75 -11.94
N TRP A 123 9.30 1.44 -11.64
CA TRP A 123 8.45 2.02 -12.67
C TRP A 123 9.09 3.22 -13.38
N ALA A 124 9.90 4.01 -12.68
CA ALA A 124 10.67 5.08 -13.31
C ALA A 124 11.70 4.52 -14.30
N ASP A 125 12.46 3.49 -13.92
CA ASP A 125 13.42 2.82 -14.79
C ASP A 125 12.72 2.23 -16.03
N TRP A 126 11.62 1.52 -15.81
CA TRP A 126 10.86 0.94 -16.91
C TRP A 126 10.28 1.99 -17.88
N LEU A 127 9.70 3.08 -17.35
CA LEU A 127 9.01 4.08 -18.17
C LEU A 127 9.98 5.02 -18.92
N PHE A 128 11.08 5.43 -18.26
CA PHE A 128 11.99 6.46 -18.77
C PHE A 128 13.31 5.91 -19.29
N LEU A 129 13.82 4.81 -18.72
CA LEU A 129 15.12 4.24 -19.06
C LEU A 129 14.98 2.95 -19.90
N GLY A 130 13.76 2.56 -20.25
CA GLY A 130 13.47 1.37 -21.04
C GLY A 130 13.76 0.06 -20.30
N GLY A 131 13.80 0.08 -18.96
CA GLY A 131 14.07 -1.10 -18.15
C GLY A 131 15.54 -1.49 -18.04
N ARG A 132 16.45 -0.62 -18.45
CA ARG A 132 17.89 -0.92 -18.63
C ARG A 132 18.65 -1.22 -17.34
N TYR A 133 18.10 -0.87 -16.16
CA TYR A 133 18.80 -1.04 -14.89
C TYR A 133 18.09 -1.99 -13.91
N LEU A 134 16.75 -2.11 -13.97
CA LEU A 134 15.98 -2.87 -12.98
C LEU A 134 14.96 -3.84 -13.58
N ALA A 135 14.44 -3.60 -14.78
CA ALA A 135 13.36 -4.43 -15.33
C ALA A 135 13.84 -5.51 -16.31
N VAL A 136 14.89 -5.24 -17.09
CA VAL A 136 15.43 -6.14 -18.13
C VAL A 136 16.93 -5.87 -18.28
N GLY A 137 17.73 -6.46 -17.40
CA GLY A 137 19.15 -6.70 -17.60
C GLY A 137 19.39 -8.16 -17.94
#